data_AF-A0A2E7RLT0-F1
#
_entry.id   AF-A0A2E7RLT0-F1
#
_cell.length_a   1.000
_cell.length_b   1.000
_cell.length_c   1.000
_cell.angle_alpha   90.00
_cell.angle_beta   90.00
_cell.angle_gamma   90.00
#
_symmetry.space_group_name_H-M   'P 1'
#
loop_
_entity.id
_entity.type
_entity.pdbx_description
1 polymer ?
#
loop_
_entity_poly.entity_id
_entity_poly.type
_entity_poly.pdbx_seq_one_letter_code
_entity_poly.pdbx_strand_id
1 'polypeptide(L)'
;MKVTIPLLLCLVSCSVTESTHSDYSAEIFKHTNWLADDSLEGRRAGTPMADKAASYLAAELMLDGLEPAGEGGGWYQAFPIALASRAGSCSLSIDGQTLEGIGTLALSAEGEVSAPLASAEYGVVLESYNIDHFADVETEGKIVLLRRYTEWGPNADSTLTRLGAIRSKVRNARAAGAVGVILGTHPDDVAQGGDAVIPFTASHGTGGIPIVTVSPETFVLLETQLGKQAVLAAELEKPTAETLNVLAMVPGKSDSVISLGAHYDHLGWGGEGSLAPGVHAIHNGADDNASGSAVLLEIAEAVAEGPQPEHTLLFCFWGAEEEGLIGSKYWVENPTVALDKVLCNINLDMVGRLQSGGITVGSHSTASAFKPALAHAGSMSAGLSEASLQLNLTGEDLPGGGGSDHMSFHSAEIPALFFFSGLHADYHKPSDDSDKLDYPRMGTLVSATLALIDGLEGQPEQAFDWVKPAPVASHGRGGRQGAGGGVWFGSIPDYAGEEGGGSGMKLAGTVPGGPAEAAGFLKDDVLTAINDFAIQDIYDFMDSLREFKDGETVTVHFRRNGENKTLELTFFPRPSGD
;
A
#
# COMPACT_ATOMS: atom_id res chain seq x y z
N MET A 1 26.51 -25.65 -84.71
CA MET A 1 25.20 -25.44 -84.04
C MET A 1 25.43 -25.60 -82.55
N LYS A 2 25.41 -24.48 -81.80
CA LYS A 2 25.49 -24.50 -80.33
C LYS A 2 24.05 -24.55 -79.81
N VAL A 3 23.71 -25.58 -79.05
CA VAL A 3 22.41 -25.72 -78.39
C VAL A 3 22.56 -25.17 -76.97
N THR A 4 21.82 -24.11 -76.68
CA THR A 4 21.75 -23.47 -75.36
C THR A 4 20.55 -24.06 -74.63
N ILE A 5 20.76 -24.71 -73.48
CA ILE A 5 19.71 -25.19 -72.57
C ILE A 5 19.48 -24.09 -71.53
N PRO A 6 18.25 -23.59 -71.30
CA PRO A 6 18.00 -22.61 -70.25
C PRO A 6 17.91 -23.34 -68.90
N LEU A 7 18.70 -22.86 -67.94
CA LEU A 7 18.64 -23.25 -66.54
C LEU A 7 17.42 -22.55 -65.92
N LEU A 8 16.39 -23.32 -65.57
CA LEU A 8 15.21 -22.82 -64.87
C LEU A 8 15.56 -22.67 -63.38
N LEU A 9 15.75 -21.43 -62.94
CA LEU A 9 15.97 -21.09 -61.54
C LEU A 9 14.61 -21.16 -60.80
N CYS A 10 14.38 -22.22 -60.03
CA CYS A 10 13.28 -22.26 -59.08
C CYS A 10 13.60 -21.30 -57.91
N LEU A 11 13.00 -20.11 -57.95
CA LEU A 11 12.88 -19.25 -56.78
C LEU A 11 11.90 -19.91 -55.81
N VAL A 12 12.43 -20.53 -54.77
CA VAL A 12 11.65 -20.88 -53.58
C VAL A 12 11.37 -19.55 -52.87
N SER A 13 10.17 -19.01 -53.08
CA SER A 13 9.67 -17.90 -52.29
C SER A 13 9.51 -18.41 -50.85
N CYS A 14 10.42 -18.03 -49.97
CA CYS A 14 10.17 -18.05 -48.53
C CYS A 14 9.02 -17.08 -48.29
N SER A 15 7.80 -17.59 -48.18
CA SER A 15 6.72 -16.87 -47.53
C SER A 15 7.12 -16.74 -46.07
N VAL A 16 7.65 -15.57 -45.70
CA VAL A 16 7.61 -15.10 -44.32
C VAL A 16 6.13 -15.13 -43.95
N THR A 17 5.75 -16.08 -43.12
CA THR A 17 4.49 -15.99 -42.39
C THR A 17 4.60 -14.71 -41.56
N GLU A 18 3.91 -13.65 -41.98
CA GLU A 18 3.54 -12.58 -41.06
C GLU A 18 2.89 -13.26 -39.86
N SER A 19 3.59 -13.24 -38.73
CA SER A 19 2.99 -13.56 -37.44
C SER A 19 1.78 -12.63 -37.32
N THR A 20 0.58 -13.19 -37.37
CA THR A 20 -0.62 -12.47 -36.98
C THR A 20 -0.39 -12.03 -35.54
N HIS A 21 -0.10 -10.75 -35.33
CA HIS A 21 -0.15 -10.19 -33.97
C HIS A 21 -1.52 -10.54 -33.43
N SER A 22 -1.57 -11.38 -32.38
CA SER A 22 -2.80 -11.58 -31.65
C SER A 22 -3.23 -10.20 -31.15
N ASP A 23 -4.45 -9.80 -31.48
CA ASP A 23 -5.03 -8.57 -30.96
C ASP A 23 -5.50 -8.85 -29.53
N TYR A 24 -4.57 -8.77 -28.57
CA TYR A 24 -4.85 -8.97 -27.14
C TYR A 24 -5.91 -8.00 -26.60
N SER A 25 -6.18 -6.89 -27.30
CA SER A 25 -7.08 -5.82 -26.81
C SER A 25 -8.47 -6.34 -26.42
N ALA A 26 -9.00 -7.31 -27.16
CA ALA A 26 -10.35 -7.82 -26.95
C ALA A 26 -10.44 -8.72 -25.71
N GLU A 27 -9.47 -9.61 -25.49
CA GLU A 27 -9.43 -10.49 -24.32
C GLU A 27 -9.07 -9.68 -23.06
N ILE A 28 -8.09 -8.74 -23.14
CA ILE A 28 -7.82 -7.79 -22.05
C ILE A 28 -9.09 -7.03 -21.67
N PHE A 29 -9.85 -6.51 -22.65
CA PHE A 29 -11.14 -5.86 -22.37
C PHE A 29 -12.12 -6.77 -21.65
N LYS A 30 -12.25 -8.04 -22.08
CA LYS A 30 -13.10 -9.04 -21.41
C LYS A 30 -12.65 -9.25 -19.96
N HIS A 31 -11.37 -9.49 -19.72
CA HIS A 31 -10.83 -9.73 -18.38
C HIS A 31 -11.01 -8.51 -17.46
N THR A 32 -10.57 -7.33 -17.91
CA THR A 32 -10.72 -6.10 -17.12
C THR A 32 -12.18 -5.78 -16.86
N ASN A 33 -13.07 -5.90 -17.86
CA ASN A 33 -14.49 -5.61 -17.66
C ASN A 33 -15.17 -6.62 -16.74
N TRP A 34 -14.73 -7.87 -16.69
CA TRP A 34 -15.25 -8.84 -15.73
C TRP A 34 -14.73 -8.58 -14.31
N LEU A 35 -13.42 -8.35 -14.17
CA LEU A 35 -12.80 -8.07 -12.87
C LEU A 35 -13.32 -6.76 -12.28
N ALA A 36 -13.53 -5.73 -13.10
CA ALA A 36 -14.03 -4.41 -12.68
C ALA A 36 -15.56 -4.26 -12.77
N ASP A 37 -16.31 -5.36 -12.81
CA ASP A 37 -17.78 -5.32 -12.82
C ASP A 37 -18.34 -5.06 -11.42
N ASP A 38 -19.40 -4.25 -11.32
CA ASP A 38 -20.12 -3.96 -10.07
C ASP A 38 -20.55 -5.25 -9.32
N SER A 39 -20.77 -6.37 -10.02
CA SER A 39 -21.13 -7.66 -9.41
C SER A 39 -20.00 -8.32 -8.61
N LEU A 40 -18.79 -7.75 -8.64
CA LEU A 40 -17.68 -8.12 -7.76
C LEU A 40 -17.46 -7.12 -6.62
N GLU A 41 -18.33 -6.11 -6.49
CA GLU A 41 -18.36 -5.18 -5.35
C GLU A 41 -16.99 -4.60 -4.99
N GLY A 42 -16.13 -4.35 -5.97
CA GLY A 42 -14.79 -3.78 -5.81
C GLY A 42 -13.74 -4.70 -5.19
N ARG A 43 -13.98 -6.02 -5.12
CA ARG A 43 -12.98 -7.07 -4.81
C ARG A 43 -12.14 -6.84 -3.56
N ARG A 44 -12.70 -6.24 -2.51
CA ARG A 44 -11.96 -6.04 -1.25
C ARG A 44 -11.50 -7.36 -0.65
N ALA A 45 -10.26 -7.42 -0.21
CA ALA A 45 -9.68 -8.63 0.36
C ALA A 45 -10.51 -9.13 1.56
N GLY A 46 -10.56 -10.45 1.73
CA GLY A 46 -11.36 -11.10 2.77
C GLY A 46 -12.88 -11.04 2.55
N THR A 47 -13.34 -10.61 1.36
CA THR A 47 -14.75 -10.67 0.97
C THR A 47 -15.04 -11.83 0.02
N PRO A 48 -16.27 -12.35 -0.01
CA PRO A 48 -16.65 -13.40 -0.97
C PRO A 48 -16.45 -13.00 -2.44
N MET A 49 -16.45 -11.70 -2.76
CA MET A 49 -16.26 -11.24 -4.13
C MET A 49 -14.79 -11.21 -4.54
N ALA A 50 -13.85 -10.99 -3.60
CA ALA A 50 -12.43 -11.24 -3.85
C ALA A 50 -12.17 -12.73 -4.11
N ASP A 51 -12.80 -13.65 -3.36
CA ASP A 51 -12.69 -15.10 -3.62
C ASP A 51 -13.23 -15.49 -4.99
N LYS A 52 -14.31 -14.82 -5.43
CA LYS A 52 -14.88 -15.00 -6.77
C LYS A 52 -13.91 -14.50 -7.85
N ALA A 53 -13.22 -13.39 -7.63
CA ALA A 53 -12.17 -12.92 -8.53
C ALA A 53 -10.99 -13.90 -8.59
N ALA A 54 -10.50 -14.39 -7.44
CA ALA A 54 -9.47 -15.43 -7.38
C ALA A 54 -9.89 -16.71 -8.12
N SER A 55 -11.15 -17.12 -7.98
CA SER A 55 -11.72 -18.28 -8.67
C SER A 55 -11.74 -18.11 -10.19
N TYR A 56 -12.03 -16.90 -10.67
CA TYR A 56 -11.98 -16.57 -12.09
C TYR A 56 -10.56 -16.62 -12.64
N LEU A 57 -9.60 -15.98 -11.97
CA LEU A 57 -8.20 -16.01 -12.37
C LEU A 57 -7.66 -17.44 -12.48
N ALA A 58 -7.91 -18.27 -11.46
CA ALA A 58 -7.52 -19.69 -11.50
C ALA A 58 -8.21 -20.47 -12.63
N ALA A 59 -9.46 -20.13 -12.96
CA ALA A 59 -10.19 -20.77 -14.04
C ALA A 59 -9.64 -20.40 -15.42
N GLU A 60 -9.32 -19.13 -15.69
CA GLU A 60 -8.68 -18.72 -16.95
C GLU A 60 -7.31 -19.40 -17.09
N LEU A 61 -6.45 -19.35 -16.05
CA LEU A 61 -5.13 -20.02 -16.07
C LEU A 61 -5.23 -21.54 -16.31
N MET A 62 -6.26 -22.18 -15.75
CA MET A 62 -6.54 -23.60 -15.98
C MET A 62 -6.98 -23.88 -17.43
N LEU A 63 -7.79 -22.99 -18.03
CA LEU A 63 -8.22 -23.10 -19.42
C LEU A 63 -7.06 -22.93 -20.39
N ASP A 64 -6.11 -22.07 -20.05
CA ASP A 64 -4.89 -21.80 -20.82
C ASP A 64 -3.83 -22.91 -20.66
N GLY A 65 -4.07 -23.86 -19.75
CA GLY A 65 -3.25 -25.07 -19.60
C GLY A 65 -2.03 -24.90 -18.71
N LEU A 66 -1.98 -23.86 -17.88
CA LEU A 66 -0.90 -23.68 -16.90
C LEU A 66 -0.98 -24.73 -15.77
N GLU A 67 0.14 -24.93 -15.08
CA GLU A 67 0.22 -25.80 -13.91
C GLU A 67 -0.05 -24.99 -12.62
N PRO A 68 -0.82 -25.52 -11.65
CA PRO A 68 -1.03 -24.87 -10.37
C PRO A 68 0.29 -24.76 -9.56
N ALA A 69 0.54 -23.60 -8.96
CA ALA A 69 1.76 -23.29 -8.21
C ALA A 69 1.50 -22.85 -6.74
N GLY A 70 0.27 -23.04 -6.27
CA GLY A 70 -0.16 -22.78 -4.90
C GLY A 70 0.14 -23.92 -3.93
N GLU A 71 -0.41 -23.81 -2.73
CA GLU A 71 -0.17 -24.77 -1.66
C GLU A 71 -0.75 -26.15 -2.00
N GLY A 72 -0.02 -27.21 -1.60
CA GLY A 72 -0.45 -28.58 -1.83
C GLY A 72 -0.60 -28.96 -3.31
N GLY A 73 -0.01 -28.20 -4.24
CA GLY A 73 -0.19 -28.38 -5.68
C GLY A 73 -1.54 -27.88 -6.21
N GLY A 74 -2.22 -27.01 -5.45
CA GLY A 74 -3.44 -26.31 -5.87
C GLY A 74 -3.15 -24.93 -6.46
N TRP A 75 -4.20 -24.19 -6.79
CA TRP A 75 -4.09 -22.84 -7.41
C TRP A 75 -3.90 -21.72 -6.40
N TYR A 76 -4.13 -21.99 -5.12
CA TYR A 76 -4.26 -20.96 -4.10
C TYR A 76 -3.20 -21.09 -3.02
N GLN A 77 -2.79 -19.95 -2.49
CA GLN A 77 -2.15 -19.85 -1.18
C GLN A 77 -3.05 -18.99 -0.30
N ALA A 78 -3.58 -19.57 0.77
CA ALA A 78 -4.50 -18.89 1.67
C ALA A 78 -3.77 -18.29 2.87
N PHE A 79 -4.16 -17.10 3.28
CA PHE A 79 -3.58 -16.44 4.44
C PHE A 79 -4.58 -15.54 5.16
N PRO A 80 -4.44 -15.36 6.48
CA PRO A 80 -5.33 -14.51 7.26
C PRO A 80 -4.97 -13.03 7.09
N ILE A 81 -6.00 -12.19 7.02
CA ILE A 81 -5.89 -10.73 7.09
C ILE A 81 -6.72 -10.20 8.26
N ALA A 82 -6.29 -9.06 8.80
CA ALA A 82 -7.09 -8.31 9.76
C ALA A 82 -8.16 -7.49 9.02
N LEU A 83 -9.40 -7.57 9.47
CA LEU A 83 -10.47 -6.71 8.99
C LEU A 83 -10.60 -5.46 9.88
N ALA A 84 -11.36 -4.47 9.40
CA ALA A 84 -11.69 -3.30 10.20
C ALA A 84 -12.30 -3.72 11.55
N SER A 85 -11.72 -3.18 12.63
CA SER A 85 -12.18 -3.42 13.99
C SER A 85 -13.66 -3.03 14.14
N ARG A 86 -14.37 -3.67 15.07
CA ARG A 86 -15.73 -3.29 15.46
C ARG A 86 -15.76 -2.94 16.94
N ALA A 87 -16.73 -2.11 17.32
CA ALA A 87 -16.94 -1.80 18.73
C ALA A 87 -17.25 -3.09 19.51
N GLY A 88 -16.39 -3.41 20.47
CA GLY A 88 -16.65 -4.48 21.45
C GLY A 88 -17.38 -3.92 22.67
N SER A 89 -17.14 -4.54 23.83
CA SER A 89 -17.69 -4.04 25.09
C SER A 89 -17.01 -2.74 25.52
N CYS A 90 -17.76 -1.81 26.09
CA CYS A 90 -17.19 -0.60 26.69
C CYS A 90 -18.01 -0.18 27.90
N SER A 91 -17.34 0.42 28.88
CA SER A 91 -17.98 0.92 30.08
C SER A 91 -17.24 2.11 30.67
N LEU A 92 -18.00 2.96 31.37
CA LEU A 92 -17.48 4.06 32.15
C LEU A 92 -18.24 4.09 33.48
N SER A 93 -17.51 4.23 34.58
CA SER A 93 -18.08 4.47 35.90
C SER A 93 -17.35 5.58 36.63
N ILE A 94 -18.07 6.31 37.49
CA ILE A 94 -17.53 7.34 38.38
C ILE A 94 -17.91 6.97 39.81
N ASP A 95 -16.92 6.89 40.71
CA ASP A 95 -17.10 6.47 42.12
C ASP A 95 -17.93 5.17 42.26
N GLY A 96 -17.81 4.25 41.30
CA GLY A 96 -18.52 2.97 41.27
C GLY A 96 -19.93 2.99 40.68
N GLN A 97 -20.43 4.14 40.22
CA GLN A 97 -21.69 4.22 39.47
C GLN A 97 -21.42 4.14 37.96
N THR A 98 -21.91 3.08 37.31
CA THR A 98 -21.84 2.91 35.86
C THR A 98 -22.75 3.91 35.14
N LEU A 99 -22.23 4.51 34.08
CA LEU A 99 -22.94 5.44 33.21
C LEU A 99 -23.48 4.71 31.96
N GLU A 100 -24.59 5.21 31.43
CA GLU A 100 -25.21 4.69 30.20
C GLU A 100 -24.78 5.49 28.96
N GLY A 101 -25.07 4.98 27.77
CA GLY A 101 -24.78 5.69 26.51
C GLY A 101 -23.29 5.81 26.20
N ILE A 102 -22.51 4.82 26.64
CA ILE A 102 -21.06 4.75 26.41
C ILE A 102 -20.80 4.03 25.09
N GLY A 103 -19.95 4.62 24.25
CA GLY A 103 -19.40 3.99 23.05
C GLY A 103 -17.88 3.92 23.10
N THR A 104 -17.27 3.48 22.01
CA THR A 104 -15.82 3.51 21.79
C THR A 104 -15.50 3.85 20.34
N LEU A 105 -14.24 3.84 19.96
CA LEU A 105 -13.72 4.16 18.63
C LEU A 105 -12.74 3.09 18.17
N ALA A 106 -12.59 2.89 16.86
CA ALA A 106 -11.61 1.94 16.32
C ALA A 106 -10.17 2.27 16.74
N LEU A 107 -9.91 3.56 17.04
CA LEU A 107 -8.64 4.05 17.54
C LEU A 107 -8.35 3.62 18.99
N SER A 108 -9.33 3.14 19.76
CA SER A 108 -9.12 2.81 21.19
C SER A 108 -8.08 1.70 21.36
N ALA A 109 -7.16 1.85 22.32
CA ALA A 109 -6.49 0.67 22.85
C ALA A 109 -7.47 -0.15 23.70
N GLU A 110 -7.20 -1.45 23.80
CA GLU A 110 -7.99 -2.35 24.62
C GLU A 110 -7.49 -2.34 26.07
N GLY A 111 -8.41 -2.38 27.03
CA GLY A 111 -8.08 -2.49 28.44
C GLY A 111 -8.98 -1.69 29.36
N GLU A 112 -8.72 -1.85 30.66
CA GLU A 112 -9.37 -1.13 31.74
C GLU A 112 -8.35 -0.25 32.46
N VAL A 113 -8.72 1.00 32.70
CA VAL A 113 -7.93 1.95 33.49
C VAL A 113 -8.79 2.57 34.57
N SER A 114 -8.19 2.76 35.75
CA SER A 114 -8.82 3.47 36.85
C SER A 114 -7.93 4.63 37.30
N ALA A 115 -8.40 5.86 37.09
CA ALA A 115 -7.67 7.06 37.46
C ALA A 115 -8.62 8.23 37.78
N PRO A 116 -8.12 9.29 38.45
CA PRO A 116 -8.86 10.53 38.60
C PRO A 116 -9.20 11.18 37.24
N LEU A 117 -10.35 11.84 37.16
CA LEU A 117 -10.79 12.57 35.97
C LEU A 117 -10.16 13.97 35.89
N ALA A 118 -9.63 14.35 34.73
CA ALA A 118 -9.24 15.72 34.38
C ALA A 118 -9.94 16.15 33.09
N SER A 119 -9.95 17.46 32.79
CA SER A 119 -10.46 18.00 31.53
C SER A 119 -9.39 18.86 30.89
N ALA A 120 -9.17 18.67 29.60
CA ALA A 120 -8.26 19.48 28.79
C ALA A 120 -9.01 20.10 27.60
N GLU A 121 -10.25 20.55 27.84
CA GLU A 121 -11.13 21.19 26.86
C GLU A 121 -11.17 20.45 25.51
N TYR A 122 -10.75 21.07 24.41
CA TYR A 122 -10.70 20.43 23.10
C TYR A 122 -9.43 19.58 22.88
N GLY A 123 -8.46 19.53 23.80
CA GLY A 123 -7.25 18.71 23.63
C GLY A 123 -6.42 19.07 22.39
N VAL A 124 -6.37 20.36 22.05
CA VAL A 124 -5.65 20.89 20.90
C VAL A 124 -4.36 21.50 21.42
N VAL A 125 -3.27 21.23 20.71
CA VAL A 125 -1.98 21.88 20.88
C VAL A 125 -1.63 22.48 19.52
N LEU A 126 -1.49 23.79 19.47
CA LEU A 126 -1.29 24.58 18.26
C LEU A 126 -0.45 25.82 18.57
N GLU A 127 0.87 25.68 18.42
CA GLU A 127 1.84 26.73 18.73
C GLU A 127 1.62 28.01 17.92
N SER A 128 1.22 27.89 16.64
CA SER A 128 0.99 29.04 15.74
C SER A 128 -0.13 29.96 16.20
N TYR A 129 -1.02 29.49 17.07
CA TYR A 129 -2.08 30.26 17.71
C TYR A 129 -1.88 30.40 19.23
N ASN A 130 -0.74 29.94 19.76
CA ASN A 130 -0.43 29.90 21.19
C ASN A 130 -1.53 29.19 22.00
N ILE A 131 -2.00 28.05 21.48
CA ILE A 131 -3.00 27.20 22.12
C ILE A 131 -2.31 25.93 22.62
N ASP A 132 -2.45 25.65 23.89
CA ASP A 132 -2.10 24.35 24.48
C ASP A 132 -3.11 24.08 25.61
N HIS A 133 -4.10 23.22 25.34
CA HIS A 133 -5.12 22.89 26.34
C HIS A 133 -4.60 21.99 27.48
N PHE A 134 -3.34 21.55 27.42
CA PHE A 134 -2.71 20.73 28.45
C PHE A 134 -1.73 21.51 29.33
N ALA A 135 -1.23 22.67 28.88
CA ALA A 135 -0.16 23.43 29.55
C ALA A 135 -0.42 23.74 31.04
N ASP A 136 -1.68 24.06 31.41
CA ASP A 136 -2.07 24.43 32.77
C ASP A 136 -2.92 23.35 33.46
N VAL A 137 -2.97 22.13 32.92
CA VAL A 137 -3.80 21.03 33.44
C VAL A 137 -2.93 19.82 33.81
N GLU A 138 -2.96 19.44 35.09
CA GLU A 138 -2.35 18.19 35.55
C GLU A 138 -3.09 16.99 34.94
N THR A 139 -2.50 16.32 33.95
CA THR A 139 -3.10 15.21 33.21
C THR A 139 -2.31 13.90 33.32
N GLU A 140 -1.09 13.94 33.87
CA GLU A 140 -0.25 12.76 34.10
C GLU A 140 -0.96 11.73 34.99
N GLY A 141 -1.05 10.49 34.50
CA GLY A 141 -1.69 9.39 35.20
C GLY A 141 -3.22 9.51 35.33
N LYS A 142 -3.88 10.38 34.56
CA LYS A 142 -5.33 10.63 34.66
C LYS A 142 -6.13 10.18 33.44
N ILE A 143 -7.43 10.00 33.62
CA ILE A 143 -8.38 9.89 32.51
C ILE A 143 -8.77 11.31 32.12
N VAL A 144 -8.62 11.66 30.83
CA VAL A 144 -8.83 13.03 30.34
C VAL A 144 -10.12 13.13 29.53
N LEU A 145 -10.99 14.05 29.94
CA LEU A 145 -12.22 14.44 29.26
C LEU A 145 -11.92 15.47 28.17
N LEU A 146 -12.32 15.18 26.93
CA LEU A 146 -12.05 16.01 25.75
C LEU A 146 -13.32 16.28 24.93
N ARG A 147 -13.46 17.52 24.48
CA ARG A 147 -14.52 17.97 23.55
C ARG A 147 -14.16 17.59 22.11
N ARG A 148 -15.16 17.16 21.33
CA ARG A 148 -15.07 17.02 19.86
C ARG A 148 -14.89 18.40 19.22
N TYR A 149 -14.32 18.45 18.00
CA TYR A 149 -14.05 19.69 17.23
C TYR A 149 -12.95 20.59 17.81
N THR A 150 -13.08 21.91 17.76
CA THR A 150 -12.10 22.89 18.23
C THR A 150 -12.84 24.04 18.90
N GLU A 151 -12.14 24.99 19.51
CA GLU A 151 -12.75 26.19 20.10
C GLU A 151 -13.54 27.07 19.09
N TRP A 152 -13.33 26.85 17.79
CA TRP A 152 -14.07 27.51 16.71
C TRP A 152 -15.31 26.72 16.23
N GLY A 153 -15.62 25.62 16.90
CA GLY A 153 -16.80 24.79 16.63
C GLY A 153 -16.67 23.86 15.42
N PRO A 154 -17.78 23.22 15.01
CA PRO A 154 -17.80 22.20 13.96
C PRO A 154 -17.67 22.74 12.54
N ASN A 155 -17.92 24.04 12.32
CA ASN A 155 -17.92 24.68 11.00
C ASN A 155 -16.66 25.52 10.74
N ALA A 156 -15.57 25.24 11.48
CA ALA A 156 -14.30 25.92 11.29
C ALA A 156 -13.74 25.67 9.87
N ASP A 157 -12.78 26.48 9.42
CA ASP A 157 -12.13 26.23 8.14
C ASP A 157 -11.38 24.89 8.15
N SER A 158 -11.00 24.41 6.96
CA SER A 158 -10.41 23.09 6.78
C SER A 158 -9.08 22.88 7.51
N THR A 159 -8.33 23.95 7.80
CA THR A 159 -7.07 23.87 8.56
C THR A 159 -7.37 23.63 10.03
N LEU A 160 -8.29 24.41 10.60
CA LEU A 160 -8.69 24.30 12.00
C LEU A 160 -9.45 23.00 12.28
N THR A 161 -10.30 22.57 11.34
CA THR A 161 -11.01 21.29 11.44
C THR A 161 -10.05 20.10 11.55
N ARG A 162 -8.91 20.14 10.84
CA ARG A 162 -7.90 19.08 10.90
C ARG A 162 -7.27 18.96 12.30
N LEU A 163 -7.11 20.06 13.01
CA LEU A 163 -6.56 20.08 14.36
C LEU A 163 -7.54 19.49 15.39
N GLY A 164 -8.84 19.57 15.09
CA GLY A 164 -9.89 18.89 15.84
C GLY A 164 -10.01 17.38 15.55
N ALA A 165 -9.11 16.80 14.75
CA ALA A 165 -9.11 15.37 14.48
C ALA A 165 -8.93 14.56 15.78
N ILE A 166 -9.76 13.53 15.95
CA ILE A 166 -9.78 12.69 17.15
C ILE A 166 -8.39 12.11 17.44
N ARG A 167 -7.69 11.63 16.40
CA ARG A 167 -6.35 11.04 16.54
C ARG A 167 -5.35 12.02 17.15
N SER A 168 -5.30 13.25 16.66
CA SER A 168 -4.42 14.31 17.20
C SER A 168 -4.72 14.58 18.68
N LYS A 169 -5.99 14.65 19.06
CA LYS A 169 -6.41 14.86 20.46
C LYS A 169 -5.94 13.75 21.39
N VAL A 170 -6.12 12.50 20.96
CA VAL A 170 -5.71 11.32 21.73
C VAL A 170 -4.19 11.27 21.86
N ARG A 171 -3.47 11.56 20.78
CA ARG A 171 -2.00 11.68 20.79
C ARG A 171 -1.54 12.74 21.78
N ASN A 172 -2.13 13.94 21.74
CA ASN A 172 -1.78 15.03 22.65
C ASN A 172 -2.07 14.66 24.12
N ALA A 173 -3.21 14.04 24.40
CA ALA A 173 -3.54 13.56 25.74
C ALA A 173 -2.54 12.52 26.25
N ARG A 174 -2.18 11.55 25.40
CA ARG A 174 -1.15 10.55 25.72
C ARG A 174 0.22 11.19 25.97
N ALA A 175 0.62 12.16 25.14
CA ALA A 175 1.87 12.89 25.31
C ALA A 175 1.91 13.70 26.62
N ALA A 176 0.75 14.17 27.10
CA ALA A 176 0.58 14.81 28.39
C ALA A 176 0.39 13.81 29.57
N GLY A 177 0.62 12.50 29.34
CA GLY A 177 0.61 11.48 30.37
C GLY A 177 -0.77 10.90 30.71
N ALA A 178 -1.80 11.19 29.92
CA ALA A 178 -3.12 10.61 30.11
C ALA A 178 -3.08 9.08 29.95
N VAL A 179 -3.79 8.36 30.81
CA VAL A 179 -3.92 6.89 30.78
C VAL A 179 -5.21 6.42 30.12
N GLY A 180 -6.14 7.35 29.83
CA GLY A 180 -7.37 7.07 29.09
C GLY A 180 -8.06 8.36 28.66
N VAL A 181 -8.94 8.28 27.67
CA VAL A 181 -9.66 9.43 27.12
C VAL A 181 -11.17 9.20 27.14
N ILE A 182 -11.91 10.20 27.59
CA ILE A 182 -13.36 10.28 27.40
C ILE A 182 -13.63 11.40 26.39
N LEU A 183 -14.24 11.07 25.26
CA LEU A 183 -14.53 12.03 24.19
C LEU A 183 -16.05 12.26 24.08
N GLY A 184 -16.49 13.50 23.99
CA GLY A 184 -17.90 13.81 23.73
C GLY A 184 -18.08 15.11 22.95
N THR A 185 -19.24 15.26 22.32
CA THR A 185 -19.63 16.54 21.71
C THR A 185 -20.36 17.37 22.76
N HIS A 186 -19.83 18.55 23.10
CA HIS A 186 -20.49 19.44 24.06
C HIS A 186 -21.81 19.98 23.47
N PRO A 187 -22.88 20.22 24.27
CA PRO A 187 -24.15 20.75 23.75
C PRO A 187 -24.03 22.04 22.95
N ASP A 188 -23.06 22.90 23.28
CA ASP A 188 -22.78 24.13 22.52
C ASP A 188 -22.28 23.85 21.09
N ASP A 189 -21.50 22.78 20.91
CA ASP A 189 -21.03 22.35 19.58
C ASP A 189 -22.16 21.68 18.79
N VAL A 190 -23.02 20.92 19.47
CA VAL A 190 -24.25 20.36 18.86
C VAL A 190 -25.18 21.47 18.38
N ALA A 191 -25.36 22.53 19.18
CA ALA A 191 -26.17 23.68 18.81
C ALA A 191 -25.63 24.42 17.57
N GLN A 192 -24.33 24.25 17.26
CA GLN A 192 -23.67 24.78 16.07
C GLN A 192 -23.66 23.81 14.89
N GLY A 193 -24.37 22.68 14.98
CA GLY A 193 -24.48 21.67 13.92
C GLY A 193 -23.48 20.52 14.04
N GLY A 194 -22.80 20.38 15.17
CA GLY A 194 -21.96 19.21 15.45
C GLY A 194 -22.79 17.96 15.72
N ASP A 195 -22.23 16.79 15.44
CA ASP A 195 -22.95 15.54 15.65
C ASP A 195 -23.03 15.22 17.15
N ALA A 196 -24.25 14.97 17.63
CA ALA A 196 -24.49 14.56 19.02
C ALA A 196 -23.92 13.16 19.34
N VAL A 197 -23.82 12.30 18.32
CA VAL A 197 -23.24 10.96 18.45
C VAL A 197 -21.92 10.93 17.69
N ILE A 198 -20.87 10.45 18.34
CA ILE A 198 -19.59 10.19 17.69
C ILE A 198 -19.65 8.77 17.13
N PRO A 199 -19.73 8.59 15.80
CA PRO A 199 -19.81 7.25 15.22
C PRO A 199 -18.52 6.49 15.47
N PHE A 200 -18.64 5.16 15.58
CA PHE A 200 -17.49 4.28 15.49
C PHE A 200 -16.97 4.36 14.05
N THR A 201 -15.90 5.12 13.83
CA THR A 201 -15.25 5.23 12.53
C THR A 201 -14.10 4.24 12.47
N ALA A 202 -14.02 3.48 11.37
CA ALA A 202 -12.81 2.75 11.04
C ALA A 202 -11.62 3.71 11.09
N SER A 203 -10.55 3.26 11.74
CA SER A 203 -9.30 4.00 11.86
C SER A 203 -8.21 2.98 11.79
N HIS A 204 -7.22 3.24 10.95
CA HIS A 204 -5.96 2.56 11.08
C HIS A 204 -5.24 2.88 12.40
N GLY A 205 -4.52 1.88 12.91
CA GLY A 205 -3.64 2.01 14.05
C GLY A 205 -4.34 2.24 15.39
N THR A 206 -3.55 2.42 16.45
CA THR A 206 -4.05 2.56 17.83
C THR A 206 -3.66 3.90 18.45
N GLY A 207 -4.57 4.49 19.22
CA GLY A 207 -4.32 5.63 20.08
C GLY A 207 -3.43 5.28 21.28
N GLY A 208 -3.14 4.00 21.52
CA GLY A 208 -2.22 3.51 22.57
C GLY A 208 -2.76 3.62 24.00
N ILE A 209 -3.93 4.22 24.20
CA ILE A 209 -4.64 4.30 25.48
C ILE A 209 -6.15 4.02 25.28
N PRO A 210 -6.87 3.49 26.28
CA PRO A 210 -8.31 3.25 26.18
C PRO A 210 -9.13 4.53 25.97
N ILE A 211 -10.13 4.46 25.07
CA ILE A 211 -10.98 5.58 24.69
C ILE A 211 -12.45 5.17 24.76
N VAL A 212 -13.26 5.99 25.41
CA VAL A 212 -14.72 5.88 25.34
C VAL A 212 -15.35 7.16 24.84
N THR A 213 -16.49 7.03 24.16
CA THR A 213 -17.31 8.16 23.74
C THR A 213 -18.55 8.27 24.61
N VAL A 214 -19.03 9.49 24.82
CA VAL A 214 -20.19 9.78 25.68
C VAL A 214 -21.19 10.70 25.00
N SER A 215 -22.46 10.62 25.40
CA SER A 215 -23.50 11.55 24.94
C SER A 215 -23.24 12.98 25.43
N PRO A 216 -23.82 14.01 24.79
CA PRO A 216 -23.69 15.40 25.25
C PRO A 216 -24.14 15.62 26.70
N GLU A 217 -25.21 14.94 27.13
CA GLU A 217 -25.71 15.02 28.51
C GLU A 217 -24.73 14.40 29.50
N THR A 218 -24.16 13.25 29.14
CA THR A 218 -23.15 12.56 29.94
C THR A 218 -21.85 13.36 30.01
N PHE A 219 -21.48 14.03 28.92
CA PHE A 219 -20.32 14.92 28.88
C PHE A 219 -20.43 16.06 29.89
N VAL A 220 -21.56 16.78 29.90
CA VAL A 220 -21.81 17.87 30.87
C VAL A 220 -21.86 17.35 32.31
N LEU A 221 -22.41 16.14 32.52
CA LEU A 221 -22.35 15.50 33.83
C LEU A 221 -20.90 15.31 34.29
N LEU A 222 -20.03 14.78 33.42
CA LEU A 222 -18.62 14.51 33.74
C LEU A 222 -17.82 15.78 34.05
N GLU A 223 -18.14 16.92 33.44
CA GLU A 223 -17.52 18.21 33.79
C GLU A 223 -17.76 18.61 35.26
N THR A 224 -18.84 18.11 35.88
CA THR A 224 -19.12 18.32 37.32
C THR A 224 -18.41 17.32 38.23
N GLN A 225 -17.77 16.29 37.67
CA GLN A 225 -17.15 15.17 38.40
C GLN A 225 -15.62 15.18 38.34
N LEU A 226 -15.00 16.28 37.89
CA LEU A 226 -13.53 16.39 37.79
C LEU A 226 -12.86 16.09 39.15
N GLY A 227 -11.72 15.40 39.09
CA GLY A 227 -10.95 14.94 40.25
C GLY A 227 -11.45 13.65 40.90
N LYS A 228 -12.66 13.18 40.58
CA LYS A 228 -13.18 11.90 41.09
C LYS A 228 -12.56 10.71 40.38
N GLN A 229 -12.62 9.55 41.03
CA GLN A 229 -12.11 8.31 40.47
C GLN A 229 -13.05 7.80 39.38
N ALA A 230 -12.53 7.65 38.18
CA ALA A 230 -13.22 7.02 37.05
C ALA A 230 -12.64 5.62 36.81
N VAL A 231 -13.47 4.71 36.32
CA VAL A 231 -13.05 3.45 35.71
C VAL A 231 -13.58 3.43 34.29
N LEU A 232 -12.67 3.31 33.33
CA LEU A 232 -12.96 3.28 31.91
C LEU A 232 -12.44 1.95 31.37
N ALA A 233 -13.29 1.22 30.66
CA ALA A 233 -12.91 0.00 29.95
C ALA A 233 -13.39 0.07 28.50
N ALA A 234 -12.53 -0.35 27.58
CA ALA A 234 -12.84 -0.48 26.16
C ALA A 234 -12.24 -1.77 25.61
N GLU A 235 -13.04 -2.50 24.84
CA GLU A 235 -12.65 -3.69 24.08
C GLU A 235 -13.05 -3.49 22.61
N LEU A 236 -12.26 -4.06 21.71
CA LEU A 236 -12.54 -4.05 20.27
C LEU A 236 -12.69 -5.49 19.78
N GLU A 237 -13.67 -5.71 18.92
CA GLU A 237 -13.68 -6.93 18.12
C GLU A 237 -12.71 -6.72 16.96
N LYS A 238 -11.70 -7.58 16.85
CA LYS A 238 -10.71 -7.58 15.76
C LYS A 238 -10.96 -8.79 14.85
N PRO A 239 -12.00 -8.73 13.99
CA PRO A 239 -12.29 -9.85 13.11
C PRO A 239 -11.14 -10.07 12.12
N THR A 240 -10.92 -11.33 11.79
CA THR A 240 -10.02 -11.74 10.72
C THR A 240 -10.83 -12.38 9.59
N ALA A 241 -10.29 -12.33 8.39
CA ALA A 241 -10.77 -13.08 7.25
C ALA A 241 -9.62 -13.82 6.60
N GLU A 242 -9.93 -14.88 5.85
CA GLU A 242 -8.97 -15.50 4.95
C GLU A 242 -9.07 -14.78 3.60
N THR A 243 -7.93 -14.63 2.92
CA THR A 243 -7.85 -14.19 1.53
C THR A 243 -6.83 -15.08 0.79
N LEU A 244 -6.70 -14.90 -0.52
CA LEU A 244 -5.97 -15.81 -1.39
C LEU A 244 -4.91 -15.07 -2.21
N ASN A 245 -3.78 -15.72 -2.46
CA ASN A 245 -2.99 -15.51 -3.67
C ASN A 245 -3.39 -16.58 -4.69
N VAL A 246 -3.40 -16.25 -5.99
CA VAL A 246 -3.55 -17.23 -7.07
C VAL A 246 -2.21 -17.42 -7.76
N LEU A 247 -1.74 -18.66 -7.83
CA LEU A 247 -0.38 -18.98 -8.27
C LEU A 247 -0.44 -20.08 -9.34
N ALA A 248 0.20 -19.81 -10.48
CA ALA A 248 0.32 -20.75 -11.60
C ALA A 248 1.72 -20.67 -12.21
N MET A 249 2.15 -21.71 -12.92
CA MET A 249 3.45 -21.73 -13.57
C MET A 249 3.45 -22.39 -14.94
N VAL A 250 4.43 -22.01 -15.76
CA VAL A 250 4.85 -22.74 -16.95
C VAL A 250 6.27 -23.28 -16.71
N PRO A 251 6.47 -24.61 -16.65
CA PRO A 251 7.77 -25.21 -16.39
C PRO A 251 8.81 -24.90 -17.48
N GLY A 252 9.94 -24.35 -17.06
CA GLY A 252 11.08 -24.08 -17.95
C GLY A 252 11.98 -25.29 -18.15
N LYS A 253 13.05 -25.10 -18.92
CA LYS A 253 14.13 -26.08 -19.08
C LYS A 253 15.00 -26.18 -17.81
N SER A 254 15.07 -25.09 -17.04
CA SER A 254 15.74 -25.00 -15.74
C SER A 254 14.74 -24.82 -14.60
N ASP A 255 15.21 -25.09 -13.37
CA ASP A 255 14.42 -24.88 -12.15
C ASP A 255 14.55 -23.45 -11.57
N SER A 256 15.33 -22.58 -12.22
CA SER A 256 15.38 -21.15 -11.92
C SER A 256 14.08 -20.48 -12.37
N VAL A 257 13.62 -19.49 -11.61
CA VAL A 257 12.27 -18.93 -11.69
C VAL A 257 12.31 -17.44 -12.01
N ILE A 258 11.49 -17.01 -12.98
CA ILE A 258 11.13 -15.60 -13.16
C ILE A 258 9.66 -15.46 -12.73
N SER A 259 9.41 -14.62 -11.73
CA SER A 259 8.05 -14.35 -11.25
C SER A 259 7.45 -13.13 -11.93
N LEU A 260 6.18 -13.20 -12.31
CA LEU A 260 5.38 -12.09 -12.82
C LEU A 260 4.17 -11.89 -11.90
N GLY A 261 3.93 -10.66 -11.47
CA GLY A 261 2.96 -10.34 -10.42
C GLY A 261 2.02 -9.20 -10.79
N ALA A 262 0.77 -9.30 -10.34
CA ALA A 262 -0.22 -8.21 -10.29
C ALA A 262 -1.20 -8.48 -9.14
N HIS A 263 -1.61 -7.47 -8.38
CA HIS A 263 -2.69 -7.68 -7.43
C HIS A 263 -4.06 -7.65 -8.11
N TYR A 264 -5.05 -8.29 -7.48
CA TYR A 264 -6.39 -8.41 -8.04
C TYR A 264 -7.49 -7.83 -7.14
N ASP A 265 -7.19 -7.55 -5.87
CA ASP A 265 -8.10 -6.85 -4.96
C ASP A 265 -8.22 -5.36 -5.29
N HIS A 266 -9.23 -4.71 -4.72
CA HIS A 266 -9.37 -3.26 -4.69
C HIS A 266 -10.19 -2.82 -3.46
N LEU A 267 -10.60 -1.54 -3.36
CA LEU A 267 -11.15 -0.94 -2.15
C LEU A 267 -12.59 -1.33 -1.77
N GLY A 268 -13.26 -2.18 -2.56
CA GLY A 268 -14.64 -2.59 -2.30
C GLY A 268 -15.66 -1.46 -2.44
N TRP A 269 -16.38 -1.13 -1.36
CA TRP A 269 -17.30 0.01 -1.29
C TRP A 269 -16.62 1.32 -0.82
N GLY A 270 -15.29 1.38 -0.92
CA GLY A 270 -14.46 2.50 -0.50
C GLY A 270 -14.25 2.57 1.02
N GLY A 271 -14.30 3.79 1.55
CA GLY A 271 -13.95 4.10 2.92
C GLY A 271 -12.48 4.48 3.05
N GLU A 272 -11.76 3.72 3.86
CA GLU A 272 -10.31 3.88 4.03
C GLU A 272 -9.58 3.58 2.69
N GLY A 273 -8.55 4.35 2.35
CA GLY A 273 -7.90 4.31 1.03
C GLY A 273 -8.60 5.11 -0.08
N SER A 274 -9.91 5.34 0.02
CA SER A 274 -10.68 6.06 -1.02
C SER A 274 -10.28 7.53 -1.15
N LEU A 275 -10.08 7.98 -2.39
CA LEU A 275 -9.89 9.39 -2.76
C LEU A 275 -11.21 10.09 -3.13
N ALA A 276 -12.35 9.47 -2.85
CA ALA A 276 -13.69 10.05 -2.94
C ALA A 276 -14.29 10.25 -1.53
N PRO A 277 -13.88 11.29 -0.78
CA PRO A 277 -14.29 11.48 0.61
C PRO A 277 -15.80 11.65 0.72
N GLY A 278 -16.41 10.91 1.67
CA GLY A 278 -17.85 10.96 1.92
C GLY A 278 -18.71 10.22 0.89
N VAL A 279 -18.09 9.52 -0.07
CA VAL A 279 -18.80 8.69 -1.06
C VAL A 279 -18.74 7.22 -0.63
N HIS A 280 -19.90 6.59 -0.55
CA HIS A 280 -20.04 5.14 -0.39
C HIS A 280 -20.63 4.57 -1.68
N ALA A 281 -19.75 4.05 -2.53
CA ALA A 281 -20.06 3.46 -3.82
C ALA A 281 -19.00 2.40 -4.12
N ILE A 282 -19.25 1.56 -5.11
CA ILE A 282 -18.32 0.52 -5.52
C ILE A 282 -17.10 1.18 -6.17
N HIS A 283 -15.91 0.78 -5.73
CA HIS A 283 -14.63 1.10 -6.32
C HIS A 283 -14.24 -0.08 -7.20
N ASN A 284 -14.49 0.02 -8.50
CA ASN A 284 -14.28 -1.07 -9.43
C ASN A 284 -12.82 -1.37 -9.71
N GLY A 285 -11.92 -0.37 -9.65
CA GLY A 285 -10.49 -0.62 -9.78
C GLY A 285 -10.11 -1.20 -11.14
N ALA A 286 -10.60 -0.58 -12.20
CA ALA A 286 -10.34 -1.04 -13.56
C ALA A 286 -8.89 -0.86 -13.96
N ASP A 287 -8.30 0.31 -13.69
CA ASP A 287 -6.86 0.48 -13.84
C ASP A 287 -6.14 -0.15 -12.64
N ASP A 288 -6.69 0.00 -11.45
CA ASP A 288 -6.10 -0.39 -10.16
C ASP A 288 -6.85 -1.54 -9.47
N ASN A 289 -6.53 -2.81 -9.67
CA ASN A 289 -5.52 -3.29 -10.61
C ASN A 289 -6.04 -4.44 -11.51
N ALA A 290 -7.29 -4.31 -11.96
CA ALA A 290 -7.81 -5.20 -13.00
C ALA A 290 -7.02 -5.10 -14.32
N SER A 291 -6.35 -3.97 -14.59
CA SER A 291 -5.51 -3.78 -15.77
C SER A 291 -4.24 -4.66 -15.73
N GLY A 292 -3.52 -4.68 -14.61
CA GLY A 292 -2.32 -5.50 -14.42
C GLY A 292 -2.68 -6.98 -14.41
N SER A 293 -3.75 -7.35 -13.71
CA SER A 293 -4.27 -8.72 -13.70
C SER A 293 -4.67 -9.21 -15.11
N ALA A 294 -5.37 -8.38 -15.90
CA ALA A 294 -5.74 -8.75 -17.27
C ALA A 294 -4.51 -8.92 -18.18
N VAL A 295 -3.55 -7.99 -18.13
CA VAL A 295 -2.30 -8.12 -18.90
C VAL A 295 -1.51 -9.36 -18.50
N LEU A 296 -1.50 -9.72 -17.21
CA LEU A 296 -0.81 -10.91 -16.71
C LEU A 296 -1.44 -12.22 -17.21
N LEU A 297 -2.77 -12.28 -17.32
CA LEU A 297 -3.48 -13.42 -17.93
C LEU A 297 -3.07 -13.62 -19.39
N GLU A 298 -3.05 -12.56 -20.21
CA GLU A 298 -2.65 -12.68 -21.62
C GLU A 298 -1.19 -13.11 -21.78
N ILE A 299 -0.30 -12.64 -20.91
CA ILE A 299 1.11 -13.09 -20.92
C ILE A 299 1.17 -14.58 -20.57
N ALA A 300 0.38 -15.03 -19.58
CA ALA A 300 0.32 -16.43 -19.18
C ALA A 300 -0.17 -17.33 -20.31
N GLU A 301 -1.26 -16.96 -20.99
CA GLU A 301 -1.79 -17.67 -22.15
C GLU A 301 -0.75 -17.73 -23.28
N ALA A 302 -0.18 -16.59 -23.67
CA ALA A 302 0.79 -16.51 -24.75
C ALA A 302 2.07 -17.34 -24.49
N VAL A 303 2.52 -17.41 -23.24
CA VAL A 303 3.65 -18.27 -22.83
C VAL A 303 3.25 -19.74 -22.90
N ALA A 304 2.06 -20.11 -22.41
CA ALA A 304 1.59 -21.49 -22.39
C ALA A 304 1.42 -22.08 -23.80
N GLU A 305 1.00 -21.27 -24.77
CA GLU A 305 0.92 -21.64 -26.19
C GLU A 305 2.27 -21.60 -26.92
N GLY A 306 3.26 -20.94 -26.32
CA GLY A 306 4.58 -20.66 -26.87
C GLY A 306 5.57 -21.84 -26.78
N PRO A 307 6.83 -21.61 -27.22
CA PRO A 307 7.90 -22.55 -26.96
C PRO A 307 8.19 -22.66 -25.46
N GLN A 308 8.68 -23.83 -25.03
CA GLN A 308 9.07 -24.02 -23.63
C GLN A 308 10.14 -22.97 -23.21
N PRO A 309 9.90 -22.21 -22.13
CA PRO A 309 10.82 -21.19 -21.65
C PRO A 309 12.12 -21.79 -21.09
N GLU A 310 13.18 -21.00 -21.03
CA GLU A 310 14.46 -21.41 -20.43
C GLU A 310 14.35 -21.52 -18.90
N HIS A 311 13.64 -20.57 -18.29
CA HIS A 311 13.37 -20.52 -16.86
C HIS A 311 11.90 -20.85 -16.60
N THR A 312 11.61 -21.39 -15.42
CA THR A 312 10.21 -21.57 -15.01
C THR A 312 9.58 -20.19 -14.81
N LEU A 313 8.44 -19.94 -15.46
CA LEU A 313 7.71 -18.69 -15.28
C LEU A 313 6.60 -18.90 -14.26
N LEU A 314 6.65 -18.13 -13.17
CA LEU A 314 5.66 -18.16 -12.09
C LEU A 314 4.76 -16.93 -12.19
N PHE A 315 3.47 -17.16 -12.39
CA PHE A 315 2.43 -16.13 -12.46
C PHE A 315 1.73 -16.00 -11.12
N CYS A 316 1.76 -14.80 -10.55
CA CYS A 316 1.27 -14.52 -9.21
C CYS A 316 0.21 -13.43 -9.24
N PHE A 317 -1.00 -13.77 -8.80
CA PHE A 317 -2.05 -12.78 -8.55
C PHE A 317 -2.17 -12.57 -7.05
N TRP A 318 -1.76 -11.39 -6.60
CA TRP A 318 -1.66 -11.06 -5.18
C TRP A 318 -3.01 -10.59 -4.63
N GLY A 319 -3.38 -11.10 -3.46
CA GLY A 319 -4.51 -10.56 -2.69
C GLY A 319 -4.04 -9.62 -1.59
N ALA A 320 -4.91 -8.72 -1.17
CA ALA A 320 -4.68 -7.79 -0.07
C ALA A 320 -3.46 -6.87 -0.27
N GLU A 321 -3.26 -6.39 -1.50
CA GLU A 321 -2.26 -5.36 -1.79
C GLU A 321 -2.68 -4.02 -1.17
N GLU A 322 -3.97 -3.68 -1.29
CA GLU A 322 -4.55 -2.41 -0.84
C GLU A 322 -4.50 -2.26 0.70
N GLU A 323 -4.49 -3.39 1.39
CA GLU A 323 -4.31 -3.46 2.84
C GLU A 323 -2.83 -3.42 3.27
N GLY A 324 -1.89 -3.29 2.34
CA GLY A 324 -0.46 -3.07 2.60
C GLY A 324 0.46 -4.20 2.12
N LEU A 325 0.33 -4.62 0.86
CA LEU A 325 1.17 -5.63 0.19
C LEU A 325 1.13 -7.02 0.87
N ILE A 326 0.03 -7.34 1.54
CA ILE A 326 -0.01 -8.49 2.47
C ILE A 326 0.20 -9.80 1.70
N GLY A 327 -0.39 -9.96 0.52
CA GLY A 327 -0.29 -11.20 -0.26
C GLY A 327 1.10 -11.48 -0.80
N SER A 328 1.74 -10.51 -1.47
CA SER A 328 3.10 -10.68 -1.98
C SER A 328 4.11 -10.85 -0.85
N LYS A 329 3.94 -10.13 0.27
CA LYS A 329 4.78 -10.31 1.44
C LYS A 329 4.62 -11.70 2.03
N TYR A 330 3.39 -12.17 2.21
CA TYR A 330 3.11 -13.51 2.72
C TYR A 330 3.79 -14.58 1.88
N TRP A 331 3.75 -14.44 0.54
CA TRP A 331 4.41 -15.37 -0.36
C TRP A 331 5.93 -15.33 -0.22
N VAL A 332 6.56 -14.16 -0.15
CA VAL A 332 8.01 -14.05 0.05
C VAL A 332 8.46 -14.69 1.37
N GLU A 333 7.63 -14.61 2.42
CA GLU A 333 7.90 -15.23 3.72
C GLU A 333 7.56 -16.74 3.76
N ASN A 334 6.63 -17.18 2.91
CA ASN A 334 6.13 -18.56 2.83
C ASN A 334 6.09 -19.01 1.36
N PRO A 335 7.23 -19.12 0.66
CA PRO A 335 7.22 -19.25 -0.79
C PRO A 335 6.85 -20.68 -1.21
N THR A 336 6.06 -20.79 -2.28
CA THR A 336 5.67 -22.08 -2.86
C THR A 336 6.73 -22.69 -3.78
N VAL A 337 7.76 -21.92 -4.13
CA VAL A 337 9.01 -22.37 -4.75
C VAL A 337 10.20 -21.96 -3.88
N ALA A 338 11.36 -22.57 -4.07
CA ALA A 338 12.54 -22.19 -3.31
C ALA A 338 12.97 -20.76 -3.66
N LEU A 339 13.06 -19.87 -2.66
CA LEU A 339 13.29 -18.43 -2.88
C LEU A 339 14.64 -18.14 -3.56
N ASP A 340 15.66 -18.97 -3.29
CA ASP A 340 16.99 -18.90 -3.92
C ASP A 340 17.00 -19.29 -5.40
N LYS A 341 15.88 -19.82 -5.92
CA LYS A 341 15.65 -20.07 -7.34
C LYS A 341 15.00 -18.90 -8.06
N VAL A 342 14.46 -17.92 -7.34
CA VAL A 342 13.79 -16.76 -7.94
C VAL A 342 14.85 -15.76 -8.41
N LEU A 343 15.03 -15.65 -9.72
CA LEU A 343 15.98 -14.75 -10.36
C LEU A 343 15.51 -13.29 -10.27
N CYS A 344 14.23 -13.05 -10.53
CA CYS A 344 13.63 -11.73 -10.41
C CYS A 344 12.10 -11.76 -10.39
N ASN A 345 11.51 -10.62 -10.05
CA ASN A 345 10.08 -10.34 -10.22
C ASN A 345 9.81 -9.24 -11.27
N ILE A 346 8.73 -9.39 -12.04
CA ILE A 346 8.15 -8.35 -12.91
C ILE A 346 6.77 -8.03 -12.36
N ASN A 347 6.57 -6.82 -11.85
CA ASN A 347 5.32 -6.39 -11.25
C ASN A 347 4.55 -5.44 -12.18
N LEU A 348 3.26 -5.71 -12.39
CA LEU A 348 2.34 -4.96 -13.23
C LEU A 348 1.25 -4.31 -12.35
N ASP A 349 1.21 -2.98 -12.34
CA ASP A 349 0.24 -2.23 -11.56
C ASP A 349 -0.20 -0.97 -12.31
N MET A 350 -1.51 -0.74 -12.40
CA MET A 350 -2.08 0.41 -13.12
C MET A 350 -1.46 0.58 -14.49
N VAL A 351 -1.66 -0.39 -15.37
CA VAL A 351 -1.01 -0.47 -16.70
C VAL A 351 -1.96 -0.15 -17.86
N GLY A 352 -3.17 0.33 -17.57
CA GLY A 352 -4.20 0.65 -18.57
C GLY A 352 -4.28 2.11 -19.00
N ARG A 353 -3.70 3.07 -18.26
CA ARG A 353 -3.78 4.53 -18.59
C ARG A 353 -2.58 5.05 -19.38
N LEU A 354 -2.29 4.43 -20.52
CA LEU A 354 -1.07 4.65 -21.31
C LEU A 354 -1.08 5.88 -22.24
N GLN A 355 -1.96 6.87 -22.01
CA GLN A 355 -2.21 7.97 -22.97
C GLN A 355 -1.02 8.93 -23.09
N SER A 356 -0.47 9.05 -24.31
CA SER A 356 0.60 9.98 -24.75
C SER A 356 1.99 9.89 -24.09
N GLY A 357 2.11 9.26 -22.91
CA GLY A 357 3.34 9.24 -22.12
C GLY A 357 4.21 7.99 -22.23
N GLY A 358 3.64 6.82 -22.57
CA GLY A 358 4.33 5.53 -22.42
C GLY A 358 4.08 4.88 -21.05
N ILE A 359 4.80 3.81 -20.73
CA ILE A 359 4.76 3.15 -19.42
C ILE A 359 6.06 3.41 -18.67
N THR A 360 5.96 3.68 -17.37
CA THR A 360 7.13 3.82 -16.51
C THR A 360 7.61 2.45 -16.08
N VAL A 361 8.92 2.23 -16.17
CA VAL A 361 9.58 1.02 -15.66
C VAL A 361 10.56 1.41 -14.57
N GLY A 362 10.21 1.13 -13.32
CA GLY A 362 11.03 1.35 -12.13
C GLY A 362 11.91 0.17 -11.77
N SER A 363 12.80 0.38 -10.79
CA SER A 363 13.62 -0.66 -10.14
C SER A 363 14.61 -1.43 -11.04
N HIS A 364 14.77 -0.98 -12.29
CA HIS A 364 15.65 -1.61 -13.28
C HIS A 364 17.17 -1.55 -12.95
N SER A 365 17.56 -0.88 -11.87
CA SER A 365 18.94 -0.82 -11.37
C SER A 365 19.29 -1.94 -10.40
N THR A 366 18.31 -2.75 -9.97
CA THR A 366 18.49 -3.81 -8.97
C THR A 366 19.10 -5.10 -9.51
N ALA A 367 19.22 -5.23 -10.84
CA ALA A 367 19.97 -6.30 -11.50
C ALA A 367 20.61 -5.80 -12.80
N SER A 368 21.78 -6.34 -13.12
CA SER A 368 22.46 -6.02 -14.39
C SER A 368 21.77 -6.63 -15.61
N ALA A 369 20.95 -7.68 -15.41
CA ALA A 369 20.13 -8.33 -16.43
C ALA A 369 19.06 -7.41 -17.04
N PHE A 370 18.56 -6.42 -16.28
CA PHE A 370 17.38 -5.65 -16.66
C PHE A 370 17.62 -4.66 -17.80
N LYS A 371 18.72 -3.89 -17.77
CA LYS A 371 18.99 -2.88 -18.82
C LYS A 371 19.09 -3.50 -20.23
N PRO A 372 19.84 -4.61 -20.45
CA PRO A 372 19.86 -5.30 -21.74
C PRO A 372 18.49 -5.85 -22.15
N ALA A 373 17.76 -6.47 -21.22
CA ALA A 373 16.45 -7.07 -21.52
C ALA A 373 15.38 -6.01 -21.87
N LEU A 374 15.38 -4.87 -21.17
CA LEU A 374 14.50 -3.73 -21.49
C LEU A 374 14.85 -3.08 -22.84
N ALA A 375 16.14 -3.02 -23.20
CA ALA A 375 16.56 -2.54 -24.52
C ALA A 375 16.09 -3.46 -25.65
N HIS A 376 16.12 -4.79 -25.42
CA HIS A 376 15.55 -5.78 -26.34
C HIS A 376 14.03 -5.59 -26.50
N ALA A 377 13.30 -5.49 -25.38
CA ALA A 377 11.86 -5.22 -25.37
C ALA A 377 11.49 -3.95 -26.14
N GLY A 378 12.20 -2.84 -25.89
CA GLY A 378 11.98 -1.57 -26.58
C GLY A 378 12.29 -1.62 -28.09
N SER A 379 13.30 -2.39 -28.49
CA SER A 379 13.61 -2.60 -29.91
C SER A 379 12.51 -3.40 -30.62
N MET A 380 11.96 -4.41 -29.95
CA MET A 380 10.92 -5.27 -30.52
C MET A 380 9.57 -4.55 -30.57
N SER A 381 9.26 -3.69 -29.61
CA SER A 381 8.01 -2.90 -29.57
C SER A 381 8.00 -1.71 -30.54
N ALA A 382 9.16 -1.16 -30.90
CA ALA A 382 9.27 -0.07 -31.88
C ALA A 382 8.85 -0.48 -33.31
N GLY A 383 8.77 -1.79 -33.60
CA GLY A 383 8.27 -2.33 -34.87
C GLY A 383 6.74 -2.53 -34.92
N LEU A 384 6.04 -2.35 -33.80
CA LEU A 384 4.64 -2.73 -33.61
C LEU A 384 3.69 -1.51 -33.69
N SER A 385 3.38 -1.08 -34.92
CA SER A 385 2.32 -0.10 -35.27
C SER A 385 2.50 1.37 -34.84
N GLU A 386 1.56 2.25 -35.27
CA GLU A 386 1.47 3.67 -34.86
C GLU A 386 1.17 3.86 -33.35
N ALA A 387 0.95 2.78 -32.60
CA ALA A 387 0.78 2.76 -31.14
C ALA A 387 2.07 2.33 -30.42
N SER A 388 3.22 2.91 -30.79
CA SER A 388 4.50 2.62 -30.14
C SER A 388 4.44 2.86 -28.63
N LEU A 389 4.69 1.81 -27.84
CA LEU A 389 4.81 1.91 -26.39
C LEU A 389 6.19 2.44 -26.03
N GLN A 390 6.26 3.64 -25.46
CA GLN A 390 7.50 4.20 -24.94
C GLN A 390 7.76 3.61 -23.55
N LEU A 391 8.91 2.95 -23.36
CA LEU A 391 9.38 2.56 -22.03
C LEU A 391 10.13 3.73 -21.41
N ASN A 392 9.52 4.37 -20.41
CA ASN A 392 10.17 5.42 -19.64
C ASN A 392 10.94 4.76 -18.50
N LEU A 393 12.23 4.59 -18.72
CA LEU A 393 13.14 4.10 -17.69
C LEU A 393 13.40 5.25 -16.72
N THR A 394 12.78 5.21 -15.55
CA THR A 394 13.09 6.15 -14.47
C THR A 394 14.33 5.63 -13.75
N GLY A 395 15.46 6.28 -14.05
CA GLY A 395 16.78 5.86 -13.65
C GLY A 395 17.08 6.17 -12.20
N GLU A 396 17.58 5.16 -11.48
CA GLU A 396 18.46 5.23 -10.29
C GLU A 396 17.92 5.92 -9.02
N ASP A 397 16.83 6.68 -9.12
CA ASP A 397 16.49 7.74 -8.17
C ASP A 397 15.38 7.39 -7.17
N LEU A 398 14.72 6.23 -7.32
CA LEU A 398 13.82 5.68 -6.31
C LEU A 398 13.73 4.14 -6.44
N PRO A 399 14.38 3.34 -5.58
CA PRO A 399 13.74 2.09 -5.18
C PRO A 399 12.52 2.47 -4.34
N GLY A 400 11.31 2.28 -4.87
CA GLY A 400 10.06 2.61 -4.17
C GLY A 400 9.37 3.92 -4.58
N GLY A 401 9.41 4.27 -5.87
CA GLY A 401 8.54 5.31 -6.42
C GLY A 401 7.16 4.74 -6.73
N GLY A 402 6.26 4.76 -5.74
CA GLY A 402 4.98 4.02 -5.75
C GLY A 402 5.21 2.64 -5.14
N GLY A 403 4.71 2.41 -3.93
CA GLY A 403 4.84 1.11 -3.28
C GLY A 403 3.78 0.18 -3.84
N SER A 404 4.22 -0.93 -4.43
CA SER A 404 3.39 -2.04 -4.91
C SER A 404 4.15 -3.34 -4.60
N ASP A 405 3.63 -4.51 -4.99
CA ASP A 405 4.10 -5.83 -4.56
C ASP A 405 5.59 -6.12 -4.83
N HIS A 406 6.22 -5.45 -5.81
CA HIS A 406 7.67 -5.53 -6.05
C HIS A 406 8.52 -5.17 -4.82
N MET A 407 7.98 -4.39 -3.88
CA MET A 407 8.64 -4.02 -2.64
C MET A 407 8.82 -5.21 -1.67
N SER A 408 7.93 -6.20 -1.73
CA SER A 408 8.05 -7.44 -0.98
C SER A 408 9.30 -8.23 -1.42
N PHE A 409 9.58 -8.25 -2.73
CA PHE A 409 10.77 -8.87 -3.30
C PHE A 409 12.06 -8.12 -2.96
N HIS A 410 12.04 -6.79 -3.01
CA HIS A 410 13.17 -5.97 -2.55
C HIS A 410 13.53 -6.23 -1.08
N SER A 411 12.52 -6.44 -0.23
CA SER A 411 12.70 -6.75 1.20
C SER A 411 13.37 -8.11 1.44
N ALA A 412 13.38 -8.98 0.44
CA ALA A 412 14.09 -10.25 0.38
C ALA A 412 15.35 -10.23 -0.50
N GLU A 413 15.81 -9.04 -0.93
CA GLU A 413 16.98 -8.88 -1.80
C GLU A 413 16.82 -9.63 -3.14
N ILE A 414 15.61 -9.65 -3.69
CA ILE A 414 15.32 -10.19 -5.02
C ILE A 414 15.10 -9.01 -5.99
N PRO A 415 15.80 -8.96 -7.13
CA PRO A 415 15.60 -7.90 -8.12
C PRO A 415 14.17 -7.88 -8.64
N ALA A 416 13.60 -6.69 -8.78
CA ALA A 416 12.27 -6.55 -9.34
C ALA A 416 12.18 -5.39 -10.35
N LEU A 417 11.31 -5.54 -11.34
CA LEU A 417 10.86 -4.47 -12.22
C LEU A 417 9.45 -4.07 -11.85
N PHE A 418 9.15 -2.78 -11.92
CA PHE A 418 7.83 -2.24 -11.64
C PHE A 418 7.29 -1.46 -12.84
N PHE A 419 6.18 -1.91 -13.41
CA PHE A 419 5.51 -1.29 -14.54
C PHE A 419 4.31 -0.50 -14.05
N PHE A 420 4.26 0.79 -14.38
CA PHE A 420 3.25 1.72 -13.87
C PHE A 420 2.93 2.82 -14.89
N SER A 421 1.65 3.06 -15.18
CA SER A 421 1.24 4.11 -16.12
C SER A 421 1.11 5.50 -15.48
N GLY A 422 1.15 5.58 -14.14
CA GLY A 422 1.04 6.84 -13.40
C GLY A 422 -0.31 7.00 -12.72
N LEU A 423 -0.35 7.84 -11.68
CA LEU A 423 -1.62 8.22 -11.03
C LEU A 423 -2.48 9.07 -11.97
N HIS A 424 -3.79 8.89 -11.90
CA HIS A 424 -4.78 9.65 -12.67
C HIS A 424 -5.93 10.14 -11.78
N ALA A 425 -6.82 10.97 -12.36
CA ALA A 425 -7.87 11.64 -11.60
C ALA A 425 -8.94 10.69 -11.01
N ASP A 426 -9.00 9.45 -11.49
CA ASP A 426 -9.95 8.41 -11.06
C ASP A 426 -9.34 7.43 -10.05
N TYR A 427 -8.02 7.47 -9.81
CA TYR A 427 -7.33 6.57 -8.87
C TYR A 427 -8.02 6.54 -7.50
N HIS A 428 -8.25 5.33 -6.96
CA HIS A 428 -8.95 5.09 -5.68
C HIS A 428 -10.34 5.75 -5.60
N LYS A 429 -11.08 5.84 -6.71
CA LYS A 429 -12.44 6.38 -6.75
C LYS A 429 -13.40 5.42 -7.45
N PRO A 430 -14.72 5.56 -7.19
CA PRO A 430 -15.74 4.80 -7.90
C PRO A 430 -15.76 4.99 -9.41
N SER A 431 -15.06 6.01 -9.91
CA SER A 431 -14.98 6.30 -11.33
C SER A 431 -13.80 5.60 -12.02
N ASP A 432 -13.03 4.75 -11.35
CA ASP A 432 -12.01 3.95 -12.03
C ASP A 432 -12.62 2.74 -12.74
N ASP A 433 -13.10 2.98 -13.96
CA ASP A 433 -13.90 2.04 -14.76
C ASP A 433 -13.24 1.65 -16.10
N SER A 434 -13.66 0.49 -16.61
CA SER A 434 -13.08 -0.20 -17.76
C SER A 434 -13.14 0.59 -19.07
N ASP A 435 -14.11 1.49 -19.24
CA ASP A 435 -14.26 2.30 -20.47
C ASP A 435 -13.13 3.33 -20.66
N LYS A 436 -12.29 3.52 -19.64
CA LYS A 436 -11.26 4.57 -19.63
C LYS A 436 -9.84 4.07 -19.94
N LEU A 437 -9.66 2.75 -20.13
CA LEU A 437 -8.36 2.13 -20.37
C LEU A 437 -8.00 2.12 -21.87
N ASP A 438 -6.70 2.07 -22.15
CA ASP A 438 -6.13 2.03 -23.50
C ASP A 438 -5.78 0.58 -23.90
N TYR A 439 -6.80 -0.21 -24.22
CA TYR A 439 -6.66 -1.64 -24.55
C TYR A 439 -5.67 -1.93 -25.68
N PRO A 440 -5.64 -1.18 -26.80
CA PRO A 440 -4.62 -1.39 -27.82
C PRO A 440 -3.19 -1.24 -27.28
N ARG A 441 -2.92 -0.24 -26.43
CA ARG A 441 -1.59 -0.09 -25.82
C ARG A 441 -1.30 -1.13 -24.75
N MET A 442 -2.32 -1.62 -24.04
CA MET A 442 -2.16 -2.76 -23.13
C MET A 442 -1.78 -4.03 -23.91
N GLY A 443 -2.34 -4.25 -25.10
CA GLY A 443 -1.89 -5.34 -25.99
C GLY A 443 -0.45 -5.17 -26.49
N THR A 444 -0.03 -3.93 -26.77
CA THR A 444 1.40 -3.64 -27.04
C THR A 444 2.26 -3.93 -25.80
N LEU A 445 1.76 -3.69 -24.59
CA LEU A 445 2.47 -4.01 -23.35
C LEU A 445 2.63 -5.52 -23.17
N VAL A 446 1.62 -6.35 -23.45
CA VAL A 446 1.78 -7.82 -23.48
C VAL A 446 2.95 -8.22 -24.37
N SER A 447 2.98 -7.69 -25.61
CA SER A 447 4.06 -7.97 -26.56
C SER A 447 5.44 -7.49 -26.06
N ALA A 448 5.49 -6.32 -25.43
CA ALA A 448 6.72 -5.79 -24.85
C ALA A 448 7.21 -6.62 -23.66
N THR A 449 6.32 -7.10 -22.81
CA THR A 449 6.66 -7.94 -21.66
C THR A 449 7.11 -9.34 -22.10
N LEU A 450 6.50 -9.93 -23.13
CA LEU A 450 6.99 -11.17 -23.73
C LEU A 450 8.40 -11.01 -24.30
N ALA A 451 8.68 -9.90 -24.98
CA ALA A 451 10.04 -9.58 -25.45
C ALA A 451 11.01 -9.32 -24.29
N LEU A 452 10.55 -8.73 -23.18
CA LEU A 452 11.35 -8.60 -21.97
C LEU A 452 11.73 -9.96 -21.40
N ILE A 453 10.77 -10.90 -21.29
CA ILE A 453 11.02 -12.27 -20.81
C ILE A 453 12.11 -12.93 -21.68
N ASP A 454 11.97 -12.91 -23.01
CA ASP A 454 12.99 -13.44 -23.93
C ASP A 454 14.37 -12.78 -23.73
N GLY A 455 14.38 -11.47 -23.48
CA GLY A 455 15.60 -10.73 -23.17
C GLY A 455 16.26 -11.14 -21.85
N LEU A 456 15.46 -11.50 -20.84
CA LEU A 456 15.91 -12.00 -19.53
C LEU A 456 16.42 -13.43 -19.61
N GLU A 457 15.75 -14.31 -20.35
CA GLU A 457 16.18 -15.70 -20.59
C GLU A 457 17.55 -15.78 -21.28
N GLY A 458 17.91 -14.75 -22.06
CA GLY A 458 19.22 -14.62 -22.68
C GLY A 458 20.35 -14.20 -21.72
N GLN A 459 20.06 -13.85 -20.46
CA GLN A 459 21.05 -13.39 -19.49
C GLN A 459 21.61 -14.55 -18.64
N PRO A 460 22.89 -14.51 -18.26
CA PRO A 460 23.43 -15.48 -17.30
C PRO A 460 22.84 -15.24 -15.90
N GLU A 461 22.67 -16.29 -15.09
CA GLU A 461 22.08 -16.18 -13.73
C GLU A 461 22.79 -15.15 -12.84
N GLN A 462 24.11 -14.98 -12.95
CA GLN A 462 24.86 -13.97 -12.17
C GLN A 462 24.45 -12.53 -12.52
N ALA A 463 23.82 -12.30 -13.68
CA ALA A 463 23.33 -10.98 -14.05
C ALA A 463 22.12 -10.54 -13.19
N PHE A 464 21.48 -11.49 -12.49
CA PHE A 464 20.38 -11.29 -11.56
C PHE A 464 20.84 -11.13 -10.10
N ASP A 465 22.15 -11.13 -9.83
CA ASP A 465 22.64 -10.83 -8.48
C ASP A 465 22.10 -9.48 -8.01
N TRP A 466 21.52 -9.45 -6.80
CA TRP A 466 20.93 -8.23 -6.23
C TRP A 466 21.95 -7.11 -6.13
N VAL A 467 21.64 -6.02 -6.82
CA VAL A 467 22.37 -4.76 -6.72
C VAL A 467 21.55 -3.85 -5.83
N LYS A 468 22.03 -3.63 -4.61
CA LYS A 468 21.48 -2.58 -3.75
C LYS A 468 21.62 -1.23 -4.49
N PRO A 469 20.51 -0.51 -4.77
CA PRO A 469 20.58 0.76 -5.49
C PRO A 469 21.47 1.77 -4.78
N ALA A 470 22.18 2.60 -5.55
CA ALA A 470 23.03 3.64 -4.98
C ALA A 470 22.19 4.79 -4.39
N PRO A 471 22.68 5.47 -3.34
CA PRO A 471 22.15 6.75 -2.88
C PRO A 471 22.01 7.77 -4.01
N VAL A 472 20.86 8.42 -4.11
CA VAL A 472 20.68 9.51 -5.09
C VAL A 472 21.52 10.72 -4.69
N ALA A 473 22.40 11.16 -5.59
CA ALA A 473 23.09 12.43 -5.42
C ALA A 473 22.14 13.58 -5.78
N SER A 474 21.69 14.35 -4.77
CA SER A 474 20.81 15.50 -4.95
C SER A 474 21.42 16.53 -5.93
N HIS A 475 20.91 16.61 -7.16
CA HIS A 475 21.20 17.75 -8.02
C HIS A 475 20.23 18.86 -7.66
N GLY A 476 20.73 19.90 -6.99
CA GLY A 476 19.93 20.98 -6.44
C GLY A 476 19.08 21.69 -7.49
N ARG A 477 17.78 21.38 -7.52
CA ARG A 477 16.68 22.23 -8.04
C ARG A 477 15.43 21.95 -7.19
N GLY A 478 14.68 23.02 -6.93
CA GLY A 478 13.67 23.09 -5.87
C GLY A 478 12.70 21.91 -5.84
N GLY A 479 12.61 21.28 -4.66
CA GLY A 479 11.80 20.11 -4.40
C GLY A 479 10.32 20.37 -4.70
N ARG A 480 9.71 19.46 -5.44
CA ARG A 480 8.26 19.31 -5.49
C ARG A 480 7.83 18.77 -4.12
N GLN A 481 7.13 19.60 -3.35
CA GLN A 481 6.33 19.13 -2.22
C GLN A 481 5.39 18.04 -2.73
N GLY A 482 5.57 16.81 -2.25
CA GLY A 482 4.54 15.79 -2.39
C GLY A 482 3.22 16.34 -1.85
N ALA A 483 2.10 15.94 -2.45
CA ALA A 483 0.77 16.36 -2.05
C ALA A 483 0.50 15.90 -0.61
N GLY A 484 0.93 16.69 0.37
CA GLY A 484 0.98 16.28 1.78
C GLY A 484 2.04 16.94 2.68
N GLY A 485 2.77 17.97 2.24
CA GLY A 485 3.40 18.97 3.14
C GLY A 485 4.41 18.53 4.23
N GLY A 486 4.85 17.28 4.31
CA GLY A 486 5.82 16.77 5.31
C GLY A 486 7.21 16.44 4.75
N VAL A 487 8.18 16.20 5.64
CA VAL A 487 9.57 15.79 5.30
C VAL A 487 9.66 14.33 4.87
N TRP A 488 10.75 13.99 4.16
CA TRP A 488 11.02 12.61 3.74
C TRP A 488 11.96 11.91 4.71
N PHE A 489 11.51 10.84 5.38
CA PHE A 489 12.35 10.08 6.32
C PHE A 489 13.26 9.05 5.63
N GLY A 490 12.88 8.53 4.45
CA GLY A 490 13.67 7.52 3.73
C GLY A 490 13.62 6.10 4.31
N SER A 491 12.55 5.75 5.04
CA SER A 491 12.27 4.37 5.49
C SER A 491 11.40 3.61 4.50
N ILE A 492 11.47 2.28 4.54
CA ILE A 492 10.48 1.36 3.98
C ILE A 492 9.70 0.80 5.18
N PRO A 493 8.48 1.30 5.47
CA PRO A 493 7.69 0.79 6.59
C PRO A 493 7.29 -0.68 6.36
N ASP A 494 7.22 -1.45 7.44
CA ASP A 494 6.60 -2.77 7.44
C ASP A 494 5.10 -2.62 7.73
N TYR A 495 4.24 -2.95 6.76
CA TYR A 495 2.78 -2.77 6.82
C TYR A 495 2.03 -4.02 7.27
N ALA A 496 2.67 -5.18 7.34
CA ALA A 496 1.99 -6.37 7.84
C ALA A 496 1.68 -6.18 9.31
N GLY A 497 0.45 -6.52 9.67
CA GLY A 497 -0.18 -6.19 10.94
C GLY A 497 0.69 -6.43 12.19
N GLU A 498 0.29 -5.74 13.25
CA GLU A 498 0.85 -5.71 14.60
C GLU A 498 1.08 -7.10 15.24
N GLU A 499 1.97 -7.93 14.70
CA GLU A 499 2.45 -9.14 15.36
C GLU A 499 3.29 -8.71 16.56
N GLY A 500 2.61 -8.53 17.68
CA GLY A 500 3.23 -8.44 19.00
C GLY A 500 2.65 -7.42 19.97
N GLY A 501 1.58 -6.67 19.64
CA GLY A 501 0.99 -5.70 20.58
C GLY A 501 2.03 -4.74 21.18
N GLY A 502 3.10 -4.47 20.44
CA GLY A 502 4.24 -3.69 20.90
C GLY A 502 4.23 -2.32 20.25
N SER A 503 4.23 -1.26 21.05
CA SER A 503 4.33 0.14 20.60
C SER A 503 5.49 0.37 19.61
N GLY A 504 5.19 0.84 18.39
CA GLY A 504 6.18 1.34 17.43
C GLY A 504 5.98 0.90 15.98
N MET A 505 6.65 1.58 15.04
CA MET A 505 6.62 1.27 13.61
C MET A 505 7.86 0.47 13.20
N LYS A 506 7.68 -0.77 12.73
CA LYS A 506 8.78 -1.62 12.25
C LYS A 506 9.25 -1.19 10.84
N LEU A 507 10.55 -1.27 10.59
CA LEU A 507 11.16 -1.02 9.29
C LEU A 507 11.37 -2.34 8.54
N ALA A 508 10.77 -2.45 7.34
CA ALA A 508 11.13 -3.50 6.38
C ALA A 508 12.51 -3.20 5.74
N GLY A 509 12.94 -1.94 5.77
CA GLY A 509 14.25 -1.49 5.34
C GLY A 509 14.37 0.03 5.28
N THR A 510 15.41 0.50 4.61
CA THR A 510 15.64 1.92 4.34
C THR A 510 15.81 2.15 2.85
N VAL A 511 15.35 3.30 2.37
CA VAL A 511 15.63 3.75 1.00
C VAL A 511 17.11 4.13 0.92
N PRO A 512 17.88 3.55 -0.02
CA PRO A 512 19.27 3.92 -0.24
C PRO A 512 19.46 5.42 -0.46
N GLY A 513 20.44 5.98 0.24
CA GLY A 513 20.70 7.42 0.23
C GLY A 513 19.67 8.29 0.90
N GLY A 514 18.65 7.70 1.54
CA GLY A 514 17.66 8.43 2.31
C GLY A 514 18.14 8.78 3.72
N PRO A 515 17.45 9.71 4.40
CA PRO A 515 17.83 10.14 5.76
C PRO A 515 17.93 8.99 6.76
N ALA A 516 17.03 8.00 6.68
CA ALA A 516 17.07 6.83 7.55
C ALA A 516 18.34 5.99 7.37
N GLU A 517 18.74 5.70 6.12
CA GLU A 517 19.98 4.96 5.87
C GLU A 517 21.21 5.77 6.33
N ALA A 518 21.23 7.07 6.03
CA ALA A 518 22.32 7.97 6.42
C ALA A 518 22.49 8.05 7.95
N ALA A 519 21.39 7.99 8.70
CA ALA A 519 21.39 7.93 10.15
C ALA A 519 21.82 6.56 10.70
N GLY A 520 21.78 5.49 9.89
CA GLY A 520 22.18 4.13 10.27
C GLY A 520 21.03 3.23 10.73
N PHE A 521 19.80 3.52 10.30
CA PHE A 521 18.66 2.61 10.48
C PHE A 521 18.82 1.35 9.62
N LEU A 522 18.32 0.23 10.12
CA LEU A 522 18.41 -1.10 9.52
C LEU A 522 17.02 -1.74 9.42
N LYS A 523 16.92 -2.80 8.60
CA LYS A 523 15.78 -3.72 8.63
C LYS A 523 15.55 -4.23 10.05
N ASP A 524 14.28 -4.42 10.40
CA ASP A 524 13.77 -4.85 11.70
C ASP A 524 13.94 -3.86 12.87
N ASP A 525 14.46 -2.64 12.62
CA ASP A 525 14.35 -1.58 13.61
C ASP A 525 12.88 -1.22 13.85
N VAL A 526 12.51 -0.96 15.11
CA VAL A 526 11.15 -0.53 15.48
C VAL A 526 11.22 0.90 16.02
N LEU A 527 10.76 1.87 15.24
CA LEU A 527 10.71 3.29 15.63
C LEU A 527 9.69 3.47 16.75
N THR A 528 10.10 4.11 17.85
CA THR A 528 9.25 4.35 19.03
C THR A 528 8.98 5.82 19.31
N ALA A 529 9.84 6.74 18.83
CA ALA A 529 9.58 8.17 18.87
C ALA A 529 10.50 8.96 17.89
N ILE A 530 10.08 10.17 17.49
CA ILE A 530 10.93 11.17 16.85
C ILE A 530 10.85 12.46 17.68
N ASN A 531 11.97 12.92 18.23
CA ASN A 531 12.02 13.85 19.35
C ASN A 531 11.04 13.38 20.45
N ASP A 532 10.14 14.26 20.87
CA ASP A 532 9.11 13.98 21.86
C ASP A 532 7.83 13.36 21.25
N PHE A 533 7.77 13.18 19.92
CA PHE A 533 6.64 12.56 19.24
C PHE A 533 6.70 11.04 19.35
N ALA A 534 5.93 10.48 20.27
CA ALA A 534 5.80 9.03 20.41
C ALA A 534 5.14 8.39 19.17
N ILE A 535 5.75 7.32 18.66
CA ILE A 535 5.28 6.54 17.51
C ILE A 535 4.74 5.21 18.02
N GLN A 536 3.43 4.99 17.88
CA GLN A 536 2.82 3.68 18.15
C GLN A 536 2.67 2.82 16.89
N ASP A 537 2.45 3.47 15.75
CA ASP A 537 2.18 2.84 14.47
C ASP A 537 2.67 3.75 13.32
N ILE A 538 2.46 3.31 12.10
CA ILE A 538 2.85 4.06 10.90
C ILE A 538 2.12 5.41 10.75
N TYR A 539 0.91 5.55 11.28
CA TYR A 539 0.13 6.78 11.13
C TYR A 539 0.63 7.87 12.08
N ASP A 540 1.02 7.50 13.29
CA ASP A 540 1.75 8.40 14.19
C ASP A 540 3.07 8.86 13.57
N PHE A 541 3.79 7.95 12.92
CA PHE A 541 4.98 8.29 12.15
C PHE A 541 4.68 9.28 11.03
N MET A 542 3.72 8.97 10.14
CA MET A 542 3.36 9.85 9.01
C MET A 542 2.85 11.22 9.45
N ASP A 543 2.09 11.29 10.54
CA ASP A 543 1.67 12.55 11.14
C ASP A 543 2.87 13.34 11.68
N SER A 544 3.81 12.68 12.37
CA SER A 544 4.99 13.35 12.92
C SER A 544 5.85 14.02 11.84
N LEU A 545 5.96 13.42 10.65
CA LEU A 545 6.74 13.99 9.54
C LEU A 545 6.19 15.33 9.03
N ARG A 546 4.96 15.70 9.39
CA ARG A 546 4.38 17.01 9.03
C ARG A 546 4.86 18.15 9.94
N GLU A 547 5.43 17.82 11.09
CA GLU A 547 5.89 18.79 12.09
C GLU A 547 7.30 19.31 11.79
N PHE A 548 8.09 18.53 11.05
CA PHE A 548 9.48 18.85 10.76
C PHE A 548 9.67 19.54 9.41
N LYS A 549 10.85 20.13 9.21
CA LYS A 549 11.24 20.84 7.98
C LYS A 549 12.47 20.23 7.34
N ASP A 550 12.62 20.45 6.04
CA ASP A 550 13.83 20.07 5.32
C ASP A 550 15.08 20.69 5.97
N GLY A 551 16.13 19.87 6.17
CA GLY A 551 17.37 20.26 6.83
C GLY A 551 17.33 20.19 8.36
N GLU A 552 16.17 19.94 8.96
CA GLU A 552 16.04 19.78 10.40
C GLU A 552 16.67 18.46 10.87
N THR A 553 17.33 18.49 12.04
CA THR A 553 17.89 17.29 12.67
C THR A 553 17.04 16.93 13.87
N VAL A 554 16.65 15.67 13.95
CA VAL A 554 15.77 15.11 14.98
C VAL A 554 16.44 13.91 15.66
N THR A 555 16.15 13.72 16.93
CA THR A 555 16.53 12.53 17.67
C THR A 555 15.48 11.45 17.46
N VAL A 556 15.83 10.33 16.87
CA VAL A 556 14.90 9.22 16.64
C VAL A 556 15.18 8.12 17.66
N HIS A 557 14.15 7.74 18.41
CA HIS A 557 14.17 6.65 19.37
C HIS A 557 13.63 5.37 18.71
N PHE A 558 14.30 4.25 18.91
CA PHE A 558 13.92 2.98 18.30
C PHE A 558 14.39 1.78 19.11
N ARG A 559 13.87 0.60 18.79
CA ARG A 559 14.32 -0.69 19.32
C ARG A 559 15.05 -1.46 18.22
N ARG A 560 16.23 -2.00 18.56
CA ARG A 560 16.98 -2.94 17.70
C ARG A 560 17.35 -4.16 18.53
N ASN A 561 16.94 -5.34 18.09
CA ASN A 561 17.13 -6.60 18.83
C ASN A 561 16.60 -6.53 20.28
N GLY A 562 15.48 -5.83 20.48
CA GLY A 562 14.84 -5.64 21.80
C GLY A 562 15.49 -4.57 22.70
N GLU A 563 16.60 -3.95 22.28
CA GLU A 563 17.25 -2.87 23.04
C GLU A 563 16.81 -1.50 22.55
N ASN A 564 16.50 -0.59 23.49
CA ASN A 564 16.23 0.82 23.18
C ASN A 564 17.53 1.52 22.74
N LYS A 565 17.47 2.25 21.62
CA LYS A 565 18.56 3.01 21.02
C LYS A 565 18.06 4.37 20.55
N THR A 566 18.99 5.28 20.29
CA THR A 566 18.74 6.59 19.70
C THR A 566 19.74 6.88 18.58
N LEU A 567 19.28 7.53 17.52
CA LEU A 567 20.10 8.03 16.42
C LEU A 567 19.64 9.44 16.05
N GLU A 568 20.58 10.29 15.67
CA GLU A 568 20.25 11.59 15.06
C GLU A 568 19.98 11.39 13.56
N LEU A 569 18.89 11.96 13.07
CA LEU A 569 18.53 11.95 11.67
C LEU A 569 18.35 13.38 11.17
N THR A 570 19.05 13.74 10.09
CA THR A 570 18.87 15.02 9.43
C THR A 570 18.02 14.83 8.18
N PHE A 571 16.87 15.48 8.10
CA PHE A 571 16.02 15.47 6.92
C PHE A 571 16.70 16.19 5.76
N PHE A 572 16.61 15.62 4.57
CA PHE A 572 16.99 16.30 3.33
C PHE A 572 15.94 16.02 2.25
N PRO A 573 15.83 16.89 1.23
CA PRO A 573 14.76 16.80 0.25
C PRO A 573 14.73 15.44 -0.43
N ARG A 574 13.53 14.91 -0.64
CA ARG A 574 13.34 13.73 -1.49
C ARG A 574 13.94 14.06 -2.87
N PRO A 575 14.76 13.16 -3.44
CA PRO A 575 15.21 13.33 -4.81
C PRO A 575 13.99 13.53 -5.72
N SER A 576 14.01 14.59 -6.52
CA SER A 576 13.01 14.77 -7.57
C SER A 576 13.25 13.68 -8.60
N GLY A 577 12.38 12.67 -8.63
CA GLY A 577 12.30 11.79 -9.79
C GLY A 577 11.87 12.62 -10.99
N ASP A 578 12.74 12.73 -11.98
CA ASP A 578 12.41 13.28 -13.30
C ASP A 578 11.62 12.27 -14.13
#